data_AF-A0A2A3AG72-F1
#
_entry.id   AF-A0A2A3AG72-F1
#
_cell.length_a   1.000
_cell.length_b   1.000
_cell.length_c   1.000
_cell.angle_alpha   90.00
_cell.angle_beta   90.00
_cell.angle_gamma   90.00
#
_symmetry.space_group_name_H-M   'P 1'
#
loop_
_entity.id
_entity.type
_entity.pdbx_description
1 polymer ?
#
loop_
_entity_poly.entity_id
_entity_poly.type
_entity_poly.pdbx_seq_one_letter_code
_entity_poly.pdbx_strand_id
1 'polypeptide(L)'
;MSKVTVKLNRQGVAKILKSPSMRKAVEKRARQIATAAGPGYEADSMIGKNRARASVYTKTFQARRDNAKRNTLLRSIGAARRG
;
A
#
# COMPACT_ATOMS: atom_id res chain seq x y z
N MET A 1 -34.57 -15.37 -20.47
CA MET A 1 -33.11 -15.26 -20.24
C MET A 1 -32.72 -16.21 -19.12
N SER A 2 -31.88 -17.20 -19.40
CA SER A 2 -31.39 -18.15 -18.39
C SER A 2 -30.45 -17.45 -17.40
N LYS A 3 -30.56 -17.80 -16.11
CA LYS A 3 -29.85 -17.13 -15.01
C LYS A 3 -28.40 -17.65 -14.95
N VAL A 4 -27.44 -16.87 -15.48
CA VAL A 4 -26.01 -17.19 -15.41
C VAL A 4 -25.54 -17.02 -13.96
N THR A 5 -24.98 -18.07 -13.37
CA THR A 5 -24.40 -18.03 -12.02
C THR A 5 -22.88 -18.06 -12.09
N VAL A 6 -22.22 -17.00 -11.64
CA VAL A 6 -20.76 -16.90 -11.57
C VAL A 6 -20.29 -17.22 -10.16
N LYS A 7 -19.41 -18.23 -10.02
CA LYS A 7 -18.78 -18.58 -8.74
C LYS A 7 -17.29 -18.26 -8.77
N LEU A 8 -16.83 -17.48 -7.79
CA LEU A 8 -15.43 -17.07 -7.70
C LEU A 8 -14.52 -18.25 -7.28
N ASN A 9 -13.41 -18.46 -7.99
CA ASN A 9 -12.36 -19.35 -7.52
C ASN A 9 -11.57 -18.68 -6.39
N ARG A 10 -12.01 -18.92 -5.15
CA ARG A 10 -11.41 -18.30 -3.95
C ARG A 10 -9.92 -18.62 -3.79
N GLN A 11 -9.49 -19.84 -4.11
CA GLN A 11 -8.09 -20.22 -4.03
C GLN A 11 -7.25 -19.48 -5.08
N GLY A 12 -7.75 -19.40 -6.32
CA GLY A 12 -7.11 -18.64 -7.40
C GLY A 12 -6.97 -17.15 -7.03
N VAL A 13 -8.03 -16.54 -6.51
CA VAL A 13 -8.00 -15.15 -6.05
C VAL A 13 -6.99 -14.96 -4.91
N ALA A 14 -6.95 -15.86 -3.94
CA ALA A 14 -5.98 -15.79 -2.84
C ALA A 14 -4.52 -15.88 -3.35
N LYS A 15 -4.25 -16.74 -4.34
CA LYS A 15 -2.92 -16.82 -4.98
C LYS A 15 -2.53 -15.50 -5.64
N ILE A 16 -3.45 -14.86 -6.36
CA ILE A 16 -3.22 -13.56 -6.99
C ILE A 16 -2.96 -12.48 -5.93
N LEU A 17 -3.78 -12.40 -4.89
CA LEU A 17 -3.65 -11.40 -3.82
C LEU A 17 -2.35 -11.54 -3.03
N LYS A 18 -1.77 -12.75 -2.96
CA LYS A 18 -0.49 -13.05 -2.29
C LYS A 18 0.69 -13.10 -3.25
N SER A 19 0.49 -12.82 -4.54
CA SER A 19 1.54 -12.95 -5.54
C SER A 19 2.68 -11.94 -5.34
N PRO A 20 3.92 -12.28 -5.76
CA PRO A 20 5.03 -11.33 -5.75
C PRO A 20 4.76 -10.06 -6.55
N SER A 21 4.04 -10.16 -7.66
CA SER A 21 3.64 -9.02 -8.48
C SER A 21 2.70 -8.09 -7.72
N MET A 22 1.73 -8.64 -6.97
CA MET A 22 0.84 -7.84 -6.12
C MET A 22 1.61 -7.14 -5.00
N ARG A 23 2.57 -7.83 -4.36
CA ARG A 23 3.47 -7.22 -3.37
C ARG A 23 4.26 -6.05 -3.95
N LYS A 24 4.87 -6.24 -5.12
CA LYS A 24 5.62 -5.18 -5.81
C LYS A 24 4.73 -4.00 -6.19
N ALA A 25 3.48 -4.26 -6.59
CA ALA A 25 2.52 -3.23 -6.97
C ALA A 25 2.08 -2.36 -5.78
N VAL A 26 1.85 -2.94 -4.60
CA VAL A 26 1.51 -2.16 -3.39
C VAL A 26 2.74 -1.46 -2.81
N GLU A 27 3.91 -2.07 -2.91
CA GLU A 27 5.18 -1.47 -2.47
C GLU A 27 5.53 -0.23 -3.29
N LYS A 28 5.39 -0.30 -4.62
CA LYS A 28 5.62 0.85 -5.50
C LYS A 28 4.79 2.07 -5.06
N ARG A 29 3.51 1.85 -4.77
CA ARG A 29 2.59 2.90 -4.31
C ARG A 29 2.98 3.44 -2.94
N ALA A 30 3.36 2.57 -2.00
CA ALA A 30 3.81 3.00 -0.69
C ALA A 30 5.11 3.82 -0.76
N ARG A 31 6.06 3.42 -1.62
CA ARG A 31 7.30 4.18 -1.87
C ARG A 31 7.01 5.57 -2.47
N GLN A 32 6.08 5.68 -3.43
CA GLN A 32 5.66 6.98 -3.97
C GLN A 32 5.14 7.93 -2.87
N ILE A 33 4.34 7.41 -1.94
CA ILE A 33 3.85 8.18 -0.79
C ILE A 33 5.00 8.57 0.13
N ALA A 34 5.91 7.64 0.46
CA ALA A 34 7.06 7.93 1.31
C ALA A 34 7.96 9.01 0.71
N THR A 35 8.27 8.93 -0.59
CA THR A 35 9.03 9.95 -1.32
C THR A 35 8.33 11.30 -1.29
N ALA A 36 7.01 11.34 -1.48
CA ALA A 36 6.24 12.58 -1.42
C ALA A 36 6.17 13.18 0.00
N ALA A 37 6.18 12.34 1.04
CA ALA A 37 6.21 12.77 2.43
C ALA A 37 7.58 13.33 2.85
N GLY A 38 8.66 12.87 2.20
CA GLY A 38 10.00 13.44 2.34
C GLY A 38 10.93 12.66 3.29
N PRO A 39 12.04 13.27 3.74
CA PRO A 39 13.06 12.59 4.54
C PRO A 39 12.52 12.03 5.86
N GLY A 40 12.95 10.82 6.22
CA GLY A 40 12.55 10.14 7.45
C GLY A 40 11.20 9.43 7.40
N TYR A 41 10.53 9.44 6.24
CA TYR A 41 9.41 8.55 5.94
C TYR A 41 9.91 7.34 5.14
N GLU A 42 9.51 6.15 5.56
CA GLU A 42 9.88 4.88 4.92
C GLU A 42 8.64 4.08 4.55
N ALA A 43 8.83 3.12 3.65
CA ALA A 43 7.80 2.17 3.24
C ALA A 43 8.34 0.75 3.28
N ASP A 44 7.51 -0.19 3.72
CA ASP A 44 7.80 -1.63 3.69
C ASP A 44 6.57 -2.42 3.22
N SER A 45 6.82 -3.60 2.62
CA SER A 45 5.80 -4.48 2.04
C SER A 45 5.94 -5.92 2.53
N MET A 46 4.81 -6.55 2.82
CA MET A 46 4.75 -7.94 3.27
C MET A 46 3.49 -8.66 2.77
N ILE A 47 3.57 -9.99 2.69
CA ILE A 47 2.39 -10.84 2.46
C ILE A 47 1.80 -11.16 3.82
N GLY A 48 0.62 -10.61 4.11
CA GLY A 48 -0.13 -10.94 5.32
C GLY A 48 -0.95 -12.23 5.16
N LYS A 49 -1.78 -12.53 6.17
CA LYS A 49 -2.63 -13.74 6.21
C LYS A 49 -3.42 -13.97 4.91
N ASN A 50 -3.95 -12.89 4.31
CA ASN A 50 -4.88 -12.97 3.18
C ASN A 50 -4.41 -12.28 1.89
N ARG A 51 -3.49 -11.30 1.98
CA ARG A 51 -3.10 -10.44 0.84
C ARG A 51 -1.76 -9.77 1.07
N ALA A 52 -1.13 -9.33 0.00
CA ALA A 52 -0.03 -8.37 0.07
C ALA A 52 -0.51 -7.02 0.63
N ARG A 53 0.29 -6.43 1.51
CA ARG A 53 0.10 -5.09 2.05
C ARG A 53 1.41 -4.34 2.07
N ALA A 54 1.34 -3.01 2.04
CA ALA A 54 2.46 -2.15 2.30
C ALA A 54 2.05 -1.06 3.29
N SER A 55 3.00 -0.60 4.09
CA SER A 55 2.83 0.43 5.10
C SER A 55 3.81 1.57 4.84
N VAL A 56 3.38 2.80 5.10
CA VAL A 56 4.25 3.98 5.13
C VAL A 56 4.30 4.49 6.56
N TYR A 57 5.49 4.77 7.07
CA TYR A 57 5.70 5.11 8.47
C TYR A 57 6.83 6.11 8.66
N THR A 58 6.82 6.78 9.82
CA THR A 58 7.86 7.71 10.24
C THR A 58 9.01 6.95 10.91
N LYS A 59 10.18 6.91 10.27
CA LYS A 59 11.38 6.30 10.83
C LYS A 59 12.03 7.17 11.90
N THR A 60 12.07 8.48 11.67
CA THR A 60 12.82 9.43 12.50
C THR A 60 11.93 10.22 13.44
N PHE A 61 12.51 10.79 14.50
CA PHE A 61 11.79 11.68 15.41
C PHE A 61 11.32 12.96 14.70
N GLN A 62 12.13 13.48 13.79
CA GLN A 62 11.80 14.64 12.96
C GLN A 62 10.55 14.37 12.12
N ALA A 63 10.48 13.20 11.46
CA ALA A 63 9.31 12.81 10.66
C ALA A 63 8.07 12.60 11.53
N ARG A 64 8.20 12.05 12.75
CA ARG A 64 7.08 11.96 13.71
C ARG A 64 6.52 13.34 14.06
N ARG A 65 7.39 14.29 14.42
CA ARG A 65 7.01 15.66 14.76
C ARG A 65 6.40 16.40 13.58
N ASP A 66 6.98 16.24 12.38
CA ASP A 66 6.46 16.82 11.15
C ASP A 66 5.05 16.27 10.83
N ASN A 67 4.87 14.95 10.84
CA ASN A 67 3.58 14.33 10.58
C ASN A 67 2.50 14.81 11.57
N ALA A 68 2.84 14.87 12.87
CA ALA A 68 1.92 15.32 13.91
C ALA A 68 1.49 16.79 13.76
N LYS A 69 2.38 17.65 13.24
CA LYS A 69 2.10 19.09 13.06
C LYS A 69 1.46 19.43 11.72
N ARG A 70 1.73 18.65 10.67
CA ARG A 70 1.41 19.02 9.28
C ARG A 70 0.54 18.00 8.56
N ASN A 71 0.18 16.89 9.21
CA ASN A 71 -0.60 15.79 8.63
C ASN A 71 0.04 15.27 7.32
N THR A 72 1.38 15.21 7.30
CA THR A 72 2.17 14.97 6.09
C THR A 72 1.80 13.66 5.40
N LEU A 73 1.59 12.56 6.13
CA LEU A 73 1.16 11.28 5.54
C LEU A 73 -0.20 11.41 4.87
N LEU A 74 -1.19 12.01 5.54
CA LEU A 74 -2.54 12.19 5.00
C LEU A 74 -2.53 13.01 3.71
N ARG A 75 -1.73 14.09 3.67
CA ARG A 75 -1.56 14.93 2.48
C ARG A 75 -0.81 14.23 1.35
N SER A 76 0.07 13.28 1.68
CA SER A 76 0.89 12.56 0.71
C SER A 76 0.20 11.34 0.08
N ILE A 77 -0.95 10.90 0.60
CA ILE A 77 -1.70 9.73 0.06
C ILE A 77 -1.97 9.86 -1.44
N GLY A 78 -2.24 11.07 -1.93
CA GLY A 78 -2.53 11.33 -3.34
C GLY A 78 -1.38 10.97 -4.28
N ALA A 79 -0.13 10.89 -3.80
CA ALA A 79 1.03 10.53 -4.60
C ALA A 79 0.92 9.13 -5.22
N ALA A 80 0.24 8.19 -4.56
CA ALA A 80 0.02 6.84 -5.09
C ALA A 80 -0.99 6.75 -6.25
N ARG A 81 -1.72 7.83 -6.54
CA ARG A 81 -2.70 7.90 -7.64
C ARG A 81 -2.11 8.46 -8.94
N ARG A 82 -0.92 9.06 -8.88
CA ARG A 82 -0.24 9.58 -10.08
C ARG A 82 0.47 8.40 -10.75
N GLY A 83 -0.20 7.77 -11.70
CA GLY A 83 0.29 6.61 -12.45
C GLY A 83 -0.74 6.10 -13.43
#